data_AF-A0A7C2TH65-F1
#
_entry.id   AF-A0A7C2TH65-F1
#
_cell.length_a   1.000
_cell.length_b   1.000
_cell.length_c   1.000
_cell.angle_alpha   90.00
_cell.angle_beta   90.00
_cell.angle_gamma   90.00
#
_symmetry.space_group_name_H-M   'P 1'
#
loop_
_entity.id
_entity.type
_entity.pdbx_description
1 polymer ?
#
loop_
_entity_poly.entity_id
_entity_poly.type
_entity_poly.pdbx_seq_one_letter_code
_entity_poly.pdbx_strand_id
1 'polypeptide(L)'
;MPDDHRCSRRSFLKTAGLTAAALPLAGLVARAEATESGQFPGVGPRRVATVCGMCPARCLVTATVREGRVVELEGTEGNPLNGSRICARGQAAIDLLYDPDRLKYPMKRRGPRGSGSWQRISWAEAIDTVAQKMEEALRLSGP
;
A
#
# COMPACT_ATOMS: atom_id res chain seq x y z
N MET A 1 -33.68 -36.22 -40.10
CA MET A 1 -32.74 -36.89 -39.17
C MET A 1 -32.16 -35.79 -38.28
N PRO A 2 -32.66 -35.58 -37.05
CA PRO A 2 -32.12 -34.57 -36.14
C PRO A 2 -31.11 -35.19 -35.17
N ASP A 3 -30.04 -34.44 -34.89
CA ASP A 3 -28.88 -34.77 -34.06
C ASP A 3 -29.14 -34.65 -32.54
N ASP A 4 -29.02 -35.76 -31.81
CA ASP A 4 -29.28 -35.84 -30.35
C ASP A 4 -28.01 -35.72 -29.48
N HIS A 5 -26.99 -34.98 -29.92
CA HIS A 5 -25.70 -34.85 -29.21
C HIS A 5 -25.34 -33.42 -28.79
N ARG A 6 -26.22 -32.71 -28.09
CA ARG A 6 -25.86 -31.42 -27.46
C ARG A 6 -25.95 -31.48 -25.94
N CYS A 7 -24.81 -31.65 -25.27
CA CYS A 7 -24.67 -31.29 -23.87
C CYS A 7 -24.95 -29.78 -23.73
N SER A 8 -26.15 -29.44 -23.31
CA SER A 8 -26.57 -28.05 -23.07
C SER A 8 -25.84 -27.49 -21.85
N ARG A 9 -25.52 -26.18 -21.86
CA ARG A 9 -25.00 -25.43 -20.70
C ARG A 9 -25.79 -25.70 -19.42
N ARG A 10 -27.10 -25.94 -19.55
CA ARG A 10 -28.00 -26.27 -18.44
C ARG A 10 -27.82 -27.69 -17.92
N SER A 11 -27.52 -28.65 -18.80
CA SER A 11 -27.22 -30.04 -18.40
C SER A 11 -25.87 -30.11 -17.69
N PHE A 12 -24.88 -29.38 -18.20
CA PHE A 12 -23.55 -29.26 -17.58
C PHE A 12 -23.60 -28.68 -16.15
N LEU A 13 -24.34 -27.58 -15.93
CA LEU A 13 -24.45 -26.98 -14.59
C LEU A 13 -25.17 -27.91 -13.59
N LYS A 14 -26.15 -28.70 -14.05
CA LYS A 14 -26.85 -29.67 -13.18
C LYS A 14 -25.95 -30.83 -12.78
N THR A 15 -25.17 -31.37 -13.71
CA THR A 15 -24.25 -32.47 -13.40
C THR A 15 -23.04 -32.00 -12.59
N ALA A 16 -22.49 -30.82 -12.87
CA ALA A 16 -21.37 -30.25 -12.11
C ALA A 16 -21.75 -29.88 -10.65
N GLY A 17 -22.98 -29.43 -10.41
CA GLY A 17 -23.46 -29.14 -9.05
C GLY A 17 -23.59 -30.39 -8.16
N LEU A 18 -23.97 -31.53 -8.75
CA LEU A 18 -24.14 -32.79 -8.03
C LEU A 18 -22.79 -33.44 -7.65
N THR A 19 -21.75 -33.29 -8.48
CA THR A 19 -20.41 -33.84 -8.17
C THR A 19 -19.69 -33.03 -7.09
N ALA A 20 -19.93 -31.72 -6.99
CA ALA A 20 -19.34 -30.88 -5.94
C ALA A 20 -19.86 -31.22 -4.53
N ALA A 21 -21.10 -31.71 -4.40
CA ALA A 21 -21.70 -32.06 -3.11
C ALA A 21 -21.27 -33.44 -2.57
N ALA A 22 -20.67 -34.28 -3.41
CA ALA A 22 -20.20 -35.63 -3.04
C ALA A 22 -18.75 -35.67 -2.54
N LEU A 23 -18.05 -34.52 -2.52
CA LEU A 23 -16.72 -34.42 -1.93
C LEU A 23 -16.84 -34.52 -0.39
N PRO A 24 -16.01 -35.35 0.27
CA PRO A 24 -15.98 -35.40 1.72
C PRO A 24 -15.50 -34.04 2.25
N LEU A 25 -16.44 -33.24 2.78
CA LEU A 25 -16.17 -31.92 3.38
C LEU A 25 -15.13 -31.97 4.52
N ALA A 26 -14.84 -33.16 5.06
CA ALA A 26 -13.81 -33.38 6.07
C ALA A 26 -12.41 -32.90 5.61
N GLY A 27 -12.11 -32.90 4.31
CA GLY A 27 -10.85 -32.39 3.76
C GLY A 27 -10.84 -30.89 3.42
N LEU A 28 -12.02 -30.25 3.36
CA LEU A 28 -12.16 -28.81 3.06
C LEU A 28 -12.05 -27.92 4.29
N VAL A 29 -12.08 -28.51 5.49
CA VAL A 29 -11.59 -27.85 6.72
C VAL A 29 -10.06 -28.04 6.81
N ALA A 30 -9.35 -27.87 5.69
CA ALA A 30 -7.97 -27.44 5.77
C ALA A 30 -8.04 -26.12 6.55
N ARG A 31 -7.48 -26.12 7.77
CA ARG A 31 -7.40 -24.94 8.61
C ARG A 31 -7.02 -23.77 7.73
N ALA A 32 -7.96 -22.84 7.54
CA ALA A 32 -7.55 -21.47 7.32
C ALA A 32 -6.82 -21.10 8.61
N GLU A 33 -5.52 -21.39 8.66
CA GLU A 33 -4.60 -20.56 9.39
C GLU A 33 -4.74 -19.20 8.73
N ALA A 34 -5.77 -18.46 9.14
CA ALA A 34 -5.73 -17.03 9.12
C ALA A 34 -4.42 -16.74 9.82
N THR A 35 -3.40 -16.36 9.04
CA THR A 35 -2.17 -15.80 9.57
C THR A 35 -2.66 -14.68 10.47
N GLU A 36 -2.70 -14.92 11.78
CA GLU A 36 -3.00 -13.87 12.74
C GLU A 36 -1.96 -12.81 12.44
N SER A 37 -2.41 -11.70 11.84
CA SER A 37 -1.64 -10.48 11.76
C SER A 37 -1.11 -10.25 13.16
N GLY A 38 0.21 -10.40 13.34
CA GLY A 38 0.82 -10.74 14.62
C GLY A 38 0.16 -10.06 15.82
N GLN A 39 -0.18 -10.86 16.84
CA GLN A 39 -0.60 -10.34 18.13
C GLN A 39 0.53 -9.47 18.69
N PHE A 40 0.33 -8.15 18.61
CA PHE A 40 1.27 -7.13 19.06
C PHE A 40 1.05 -6.86 20.57
N PRO A 41 1.93 -7.33 21.50
CA PRO A 41 1.77 -7.10 22.93
C PRO A 41 1.86 -5.63 23.37
N GLY A 42 0.77 -5.13 23.98
CA GLY A 42 0.87 -4.28 25.18
C GLY A 42 0.52 -2.79 25.06
N VAL A 43 0.20 -2.25 23.88
CA VAL A 43 -0.30 -0.87 23.74
C VAL A 43 -1.55 -0.86 22.87
N GLY A 44 -2.67 -0.39 23.42
CA GLY A 44 -3.91 -0.25 22.66
C GLY A 44 -3.72 0.60 21.41
N PRO A 45 -4.51 0.36 20.34
CA PRO A 45 -4.34 1.06 19.07
C PRO A 45 -4.50 2.58 19.26
N ARG A 46 -3.51 3.36 18.82
CA ARG A 46 -3.60 4.81 18.78
C ARG A 46 -4.14 5.23 17.42
N ARG A 47 -5.27 5.96 17.41
CA ARG A 47 -5.86 6.54 16.20
C ARG A 47 -5.32 7.95 15.98
N VAL A 48 -4.83 8.24 14.78
CA VAL A 48 -4.20 9.51 14.42
C VAL A 48 -4.84 10.07 13.15
N ALA A 49 -5.47 11.23 13.25
CA ALA A 49 -6.00 11.93 12.08
C ALA A 49 -4.85 12.45 11.20
N THR A 50 -4.94 12.23 9.89
CA THR A 50 -3.97 12.68 8.90
C THR A 50 -4.65 12.85 7.52
N VAL A 51 -3.86 13.11 6.49
CA VAL A 51 -4.32 13.36 5.12
C VAL A 51 -3.68 12.34 4.18
N CYS A 52 -4.49 11.69 3.35
CA CYS A 52 -4.00 10.77 2.32
C CYS A 52 -3.20 11.52 1.24
N GLY A 53 -2.00 11.03 0.94
CA GLY A 53 -1.07 11.61 -0.04
C GLY A 53 -1.09 10.98 -1.44
N MET A 54 -1.95 9.99 -1.68
CA MET A 54 -1.89 9.15 -2.89
C MET A 54 -2.43 9.82 -4.17
N CYS A 55 -3.18 10.91 -4.03
CA CYS A 55 -3.65 11.71 -5.16
C CYS A 55 -3.95 13.15 -4.73
N PRO A 56 -4.21 14.08 -5.67
CA PRO A 56 -4.49 15.48 -5.36
C PRO A 56 -5.77 15.72 -4.53
N ALA A 57 -6.66 14.72 -4.38
CA ALA A 57 -7.91 14.88 -3.64
C ALA A 57 -7.73 15.04 -2.12
N ARG A 58 -6.60 14.59 -1.56
CA ARG A 58 -6.24 14.80 -0.15
C ARG A 58 -7.35 14.40 0.85
N CYS A 59 -7.91 13.19 0.69
CA CYS A 59 -8.92 12.65 1.62
C CYS A 59 -8.44 12.70 3.08
N LEU A 60 -9.33 13.03 4.02
CA LEU A 60 -9.01 12.94 5.45
C LEU A 60 -9.14 11.49 5.90
N VAL A 61 -8.10 11.02 6.57
CA VAL A 61 -7.99 9.63 7.00
C VAL A 61 -7.57 9.54 8.45
N THR A 62 -7.94 8.45 9.10
CA THR A 62 -7.47 8.10 10.43
C THR A 62 -6.56 6.89 10.31
N ALA A 63 -5.33 7.04 10.78
CA ALA A 63 -4.33 5.98 10.84
C ALA A 63 -4.39 5.27 12.19
N THR A 64 -4.51 3.94 12.17
CA THR A 64 -4.38 3.11 13.37
C THR A 64 -2.93 2.72 13.55
N VAL A 65 -2.35 3.08 14.69
CA VAL A 65 -0.97 2.77 15.07
C VAL A 65 -0.97 1.71 16.17
N ARG A 66 -0.30 0.58 15.93
CA ARG A 66 -0.04 -0.48 16.91
C ARG A 66 1.47 -0.65 17.03
N GLU A 67 2.00 -0.65 18.25
CA GLU A 67 3.45 -0.77 18.51
C GLU A 67 4.34 0.17 17.67
N GLY A 68 3.90 1.42 17.50
CA GLY A 68 4.64 2.40 16.71
C GLY A 68 4.60 2.20 15.19
N ARG A 69 3.83 1.23 14.69
CA ARG A 69 3.61 0.97 13.26
C ARG A 69 2.19 1.31 12.83
N VAL A 70 2.04 1.95 11.68
CA VAL A 70 0.74 2.16 11.05
C VAL A 70 0.30 0.83 10.46
N VAL A 71 -0.85 0.32 10.89
CA VAL A 71 -1.36 -0.99 10.45
C VAL A 71 -2.63 -0.87 9.60
N GLU A 72 -3.30 0.28 9.63
CA GLU A 72 -4.58 0.48 8.96
C GLU A 72 -4.81 1.97 8.67
N LEU A 73 -5.53 2.24 7.57
CA LEU A 73 -6.03 3.55 7.18
C LEU A 73 -7.53 3.46 6.88
N GLU A 74 -8.30 4.34 7.51
CA GLU A 74 -9.74 4.47 7.26
C GLU A 74 -10.10 5.93 6.96
N GLY A 75 -11.27 6.18 6.38
CA GLY A 75 -11.77 7.55 6.26
C GLY A 75 -12.12 8.12 7.65
N THR A 76 -11.82 9.40 7.87
CA THR A 76 -12.20 10.06 9.11
C THR A 76 -13.72 10.29 9.14
N GLU A 77 -14.40 9.72 10.14
CA GLU A 77 -15.85 9.86 10.30
C GLU A 77 -16.29 11.33 10.36
N GLY A 78 -17.43 11.64 9.75
CA GLY A 78 -17.98 13.01 9.70
C GLY A 78 -17.27 13.95 8.72
N ASN A 79 -16.25 13.49 7.98
CA ASN A 79 -15.55 14.34 7.02
C ASN A 79 -16.40 14.62 5.76
N PRO A 80 -16.63 15.88 5.37
CA PRO A 80 -17.41 16.22 4.17
C PRO A 80 -16.78 15.78 2.85
N LEU A 81 -15.46 15.55 2.80
CA LEU A 81 -14.76 15.19 1.55
C LEU A 81 -14.98 13.73 1.13
N ASN A 82 -14.80 12.79 2.05
CA ASN A 82 -14.86 11.35 1.74
C ASN A 82 -15.67 10.52 2.76
N GLY A 83 -16.31 11.18 3.73
CA GLY A 83 -16.93 10.50 4.86
C GLY A 83 -15.96 9.53 5.52
N SER A 84 -16.45 8.33 5.82
CA SER A 84 -15.65 7.25 6.40
C SER A 84 -14.97 6.32 5.39
N ARG A 85 -14.98 6.64 4.08
CA ARG A 85 -14.46 5.74 3.03
C ARG A 85 -13.17 6.25 2.41
N ILE A 86 -12.34 5.32 1.93
CA ILE A 86 -11.17 5.61 1.10
C ILE A 86 -11.10 4.65 -0.09
N CYS A 87 -10.46 5.09 -1.19
CA CYS A 87 -10.27 4.25 -2.37
C CYS A 87 -9.16 3.21 -2.18
N ALA A 88 -9.05 2.24 -3.10
CA ALA A 88 -8.02 1.20 -3.06
C ALA A 88 -6.58 1.75 -2.98
N ARG A 89 -6.29 2.87 -3.67
CA ARG A 89 -4.98 3.54 -3.56
C ARG A 89 -4.71 4.06 -2.15
N GLY A 90 -5.74 4.59 -1.49
CA GLY A 90 -5.63 5.07 -0.10
C GLY A 90 -5.38 3.93 0.88
N GLN A 91 -6.05 2.79 0.69
CA GLN A 91 -5.80 1.57 1.47
C GLN A 91 -4.35 1.08 1.30
N ALA A 92 -3.84 1.06 0.06
CA ALA A 92 -2.46 0.66 -0.26
C ALA A 92 -1.39 1.70 0.14
N ALA A 93 -1.76 2.86 0.70
CA ALA A 93 -0.78 3.90 1.03
C ALA A 93 0.22 3.46 2.13
N ILE A 94 -0.15 2.48 2.95
CA ILE A 94 0.73 1.91 3.99
C ILE A 94 1.92 1.19 3.36
N ASP A 95 1.74 0.57 2.18
CA ASP A 95 2.80 -0.16 1.50
C ASP A 95 3.98 0.77 1.16
N LEU A 96 3.69 2.01 0.76
CA LEU A 96 4.72 3.03 0.50
C LEU A 96 5.57 3.37 1.73
N LEU A 97 4.99 3.30 2.94
CA LEU A 97 5.71 3.58 4.18
C LEU A 97 6.74 2.49 4.51
N TYR A 98 6.44 1.24 4.14
CA TYR A 98 7.24 0.07 4.47
C TYR A 98 7.92 -0.60 3.27
N ASP A 99 7.82 0.01 2.09
CA ASP A 99 8.46 -0.44 0.87
C ASP A 99 9.97 -0.69 1.09
N PRO A 100 10.49 -1.86 0.68
CA PRO A 100 11.91 -2.19 0.84
C PRO A 100 12.83 -1.18 0.13
N ASP A 101 12.39 -0.60 -0.98
CA ASP A 101 13.11 0.34 -1.83
C ASP A 101 12.90 1.81 -1.41
N ARG A 102 12.14 2.06 -0.33
CA ARG A 102 11.92 3.40 0.21
C ARG A 102 13.23 4.10 0.53
N LEU A 103 13.36 5.36 0.09
CA LEU A 103 14.48 6.23 0.45
C LEU A 103 14.45 6.55 1.96
N LYS A 104 15.43 6.01 2.68
CA LYS A 104 15.56 6.16 4.15
C LYS A 104 16.51 7.29 4.57
N TYR A 105 17.41 7.71 3.67
CA TYR A 105 18.48 8.66 3.96
C TYR A 105 18.71 9.62 2.78
N PRO A 106 19.29 10.80 3.02
CA PRO A 106 19.81 11.64 1.95
C PRO A 106 20.89 10.92 1.14
N MET A 107 20.85 11.07 -0.18
CA MET A 107 21.75 10.42 -1.13
C MET A 107 22.38 11.46 -2.06
N LYS A 108 23.68 11.34 -2.31
CA LYS A 108 24.44 12.16 -3.26
C LYS A 108 24.85 11.31 -4.45
N ARG A 109 24.67 11.85 -5.66
CA ARG A 109 25.06 11.15 -6.89
C ARG A 109 26.59 11.09 -6.98
N ARG A 110 27.16 9.90 -7.21
CA ARG A 110 28.61 9.69 -7.39
C ARG A 110 29.07 9.68 -8.84
N GLY A 111 28.17 9.48 -9.79
CA GLY A 111 28.48 9.39 -11.22
C GLY A 111 27.69 10.34 -12.12
N PRO A 112 27.72 10.13 -13.45
CA PRO A 112 26.86 10.83 -14.40
C PRO A 112 25.37 10.67 -14.07
N ARG A 113 24.54 11.64 -14.48
CA ARG A 113 23.07 11.54 -14.35
C ARG A 113 22.59 10.27 -15.09
N GLY A 114 21.71 9.51 -14.46
CA GLY A 114 21.19 8.24 -15.00
C GLY A 114 21.98 6.99 -14.66
N SER A 115 23.21 7.10 -14.12
CA SER A 115 24.06 5.94 -13.80
C SER A 115 23.61 5.07 -12.61
N GLY A 116 22.58 5.48 -11.86
CA GLY A 116 22.14 4.80 -10.63
C GLY A 116 23.16 4.79 -9.49
N SER A 117 24.30 5.48 -9.63
CA SER A 117 25.38 5.48 -8.63
C SER A 117 25.15 6.54 -7.55
N TRP A 118 24.81 6.09 -6.35
CA TRP A 118 24.49 6.93 -5.19
C TRP A 118 25.34 6.60 -3.97
N GLN A 119 25.64 7.61 -3.16
CA GLN A 119 26.26 7.46 -1.86
C GLN A 119 25.36 8.10 -0.80
N ARG A 120 25.17 7.40 0.33
CA ARG A 120 24.50 7.97 1.50
C ARG A 120 25.34 9.11 2.09
N ILE A 121 24.69 10.22 2.40
CA ILE A 121 25.29 11.37 3.08
C ILE A 121 24.45 11.78 4.31
N SER A 122 24.99 12.68 5.13
CA SER A 122 24.25 13.24 6.27
C SER A 122 23.24 14.31 5.81
N TRP A 123 22.26 14.62 6.66
CA TRP A 123 21.34 15.73 6.41
C TRP A 123 22.07 17.09 6.36
N ALA A 124 23.06 17.30 7.23
CA ALA A 124 23.86 18.53 7.23
C ALA A 124 24.59 18.69 5.89
N GLU A 125 25.32 17.66 5.45
CA GLU A 125 26.02 17.70 4.15
C GLU A 125 25.05 17.92 2.98
N ALA A 126 23.87 17.28 3.01
CA ALA A 126 22.88 17.41 1.94
C ALA A 126 22.38 18.85 1.80
N ILE A 127 22.02 19.47 2.92
CA ILE A 127 21.53 20.85 2.97
C ILE A 127 22.65 21.82 2.57
N ASP A 128 23.85 21.68 3.14
CA ASP A 128 25.00 22.54 2.82
C ASP A 128 25.37 22.45 1.34
N THR A 129 25.38 21.24 0.78
CA THR A 129 25.67 21.02 -0.65
C THR A 129 24.65 21.74 -1.53
N VAL A 130 23.36 21.66 -1.21
CA VAL A 130 22.30 22.32 -2.00
C VAL A 130 22.37 23.83 -1.85
N ALA A 131 22.53 24.34 -0.62
CA ALA A 131 22.63 25.77 -0.34
C ALA A 131 23.81 26.42 -1.10
N GLN A 132 25.00 25.82 -1.01
CA GLN A 132 26.19 26.30 -1.72
C GLN A 132 25.97 26.36 -3.24
N LYS A 133 25.27 25.37 -3.81
CA LYS A 133 24.96 25.34 -5.25
C LYS A 133 23.92 26.36 -5.65
N MET A 134 22.93 26.63 -4.79
CA MET A 134 21.97 27.70 -5.01
C MET A 134 22.65 29.08 -4.94
N GLU A 135 23.54 29.31 -3.98
CA GLU A 135 24.32 30.55 -3.88
C GLU A 135 25.26 30.78 -5.08
N GLU A 136 25.89 29.71 -5.58
CA GLU A 136 26.67 29.76 -6.81
C GLU A 136 25.79 30.17 -8.00
N ALA A 137 24.63 29.53 -8.17
CA ALA A 137 23.69 29.87 -9.25
C ALA A 137 23.16 31.31 -9.15
N LEU A 138 22.78 31.74 -7.93
CA LEU A 138 22.33 33.11 -7.65
C LEU A 138 23.37 34.15 -8.04
N ARG A 139 24.64 33.91 -7.71
CA ARG A 139 25.75 34.82 -8.07
C ARG A 139 25.98 34.87 -9.58
N LEU A 140 25.79 33.77 -10.30
CA LEU A 140 26.00 33.73 -11.75
C LEU A 140 24.83 34.31 -12.56
N SER A 141 23.59 34.13 -12.13
CA SER A 141 22.43 34.35 -13.01
C SER A 141 21.25 35.06 -12.34
N GLY A 142 21.36 35.45 -11.07
CA GLY A 142 20.23 36.00 -10.31
C GLY A 142 19.26 34.92 -9.81
N PRO A 143 18.18 35.34 -9.13
CA PRO A 143 17.15 34.44 -8.61
C PRO A 143 16.25 33.82 -9.69
#